data_AF-C1E4P6-F1
#
_entry.id   AF-C1E4P6-F1
#
_cell.length_a   1.000
_cell.length_b   1.000
_cell.length_c   1.000
_cell.angle_alpha   90.00
_cell.angle_beta   90.00
_cell.angle_gamma   90.00
#
_symmetry.space_group_name_H-M   'P 1'
#
loop_
_entity.id
_entity.type
_entity.pdbx_description
1 polymer ?
#
loop_
_entity_poly.entity_id
_entity_poly.type
_entity_poly.pdbx_seq_one_letter_code
_entity_poly.pdbx_strand_id
1 'polypeptide(L)'
;MSLHMSALLPAASRAAVVGARVLAARPSAANSATLRAAAVRRDGAHRARLFCASAAVKEPEVAAKAGTDAPTPTLAWKAAIDFKRIKENPDAIQANADKRAAPCDVAKVVSTYERYQALNRECDEIREKRNANAKSMKGKMEADVRAALVEEGKALKDQLAAIEGDLNALEVELQIEGQKIPNDTHPDVPIGGEEMAVLRREVGAKRDFSFEVANHVDIGERLGMFDFGTGSKVCGSRFVYLTGAGAMLELALINWAMQKVVSKGFKPMVVPDLVRQSTMEKCGFQPRAENTQVYNIESSELCLAGTAEILLGGVYMDEVVDEKQLPIKMAAFSHCFRTEAGAAGASTRGMYRLHQFSKVEMFVVSTPEQSDELHDELIGIEEEMYRELGFHFKVLDMSSEDLGAPAYRKFDIEAWMPALERYGEISSASNCTDYQARRLNIKYRPNAVDGKKQPLAHCHTLNATACAVPRMIITILENFQNEDGSVNVPEPLQPFMGGLKVLTPEVVAEAK
;
A
#
# COMPACT_ATOMS: atom_id res chain seq x y z
N MET A 1 28.43 -57.36 24.09
CA MET A 1 26.97 -57.63 24.10
C MET A 1 26.46 -57.17 22.75
N SER A 2 26.47 -58.01 21.71
CA SER A 2 25.39 -58.94 21.31
C SER A 2 24.04 -58.23 21.17
N LEU A 3 23.22 -58.34 20.13
CA LEU A 3 23.20 -59.03 18.83
C LEU A 3 21.85 -58.57 18.20
N HIS A 4 21.82 -58.23 16.90
CA HIS A 4 20.83 -58.68 15.90
C HIS A 4 19.35 -58.90 16.32
N MET A 5 18.40 -58.32 15.57
CA MET A 5 17.47 -59.09 14.72
C MET A 5 16.56 -58.20 13.84
N SER A 6 16.60 -58.49 12.54
CA SER A 6 15.57 -58.23 11.53
C SER A 6 14.35 -59.16 11.71
N ALA A 7 13.18 -58.74 11.20
CA ALA A 7 12.15 -59.56 10.50
C ALA A 7 10.81 -58.78 10.48
N LEU A 8 10.32 -58.32 9.32
CA LEU A 8 9.46 -59.01 8.34
C LEU A 8 7.95 -58.81 8.58
N LEU A 9 7.30 -58.21 7.56
CA LEU A 9 5.87 -58.32 7.21
C LEU A 9 5.43 -59.79 7.06
N PRO A 10 4.13 -60.10 7.15
CA PRO A 10 3.37 -60.28 5.90
C PRO A 10 1.91 -59.79 5.94
N ALA A 11 1.29 -59.92 4.77
CA ALA A 11 0.14 -59.20 4.25
C ALA A 11 -1.25 -59.84 4.47
N ALA A 12 -2.25 -59.03 4.09
CA ALA A 12 -3.52 -59.35 3.44
C ALA A 12 -4.74 -59.77 4.27
N SER A 13 -5.81 -58.97 4.16
CA SER A 13 -7.13 -59.50 3.82
C SER A 13 -7.98 -58.44 3.11
N ARG A 14 -8.69 -58.90 2.08
CA ARG A 14 -9.63 -58.19 1.20
C ARG A 14 -11.04 -58.15 1.83
N ALA A 15 -11.84 -57.13 1.51
CA ALA A 15 -13.25 -57.30 1.09
C ALA A 15 -13.93 -56.00 0.60
N ALA A 16 -14.56 -56.12 -0.58
CA ALA A 16 -15.85 -55.53 -1.06
C ALA A 16 -16.04 -54.00 -1.01
N VAL A 17 -16.06 -53.25 -2.12
CA VAL A 17 -17.06 -53.16 -3.22
C VAL A 17 -18.48 -52.82 -2.76
N VAL A 18 -18.85 -51.54 -2.85
CA VAL A 18 -20.23 -51.07 -3.11
C VAL A 18 -20.13 -49.95 -4.15
N GLY A 19 -20.75 -50.18 -5.31
CA GLY A 19 -20.78 -49.24 -6.43
C GLY A 19 -21.89 -48.20 -6.29
N ALA A 20 -21.58 -46.96 -6.64
CA ALA A 20 -22.56 -45.91 -6.90
C ALA A 20 -22.61 -45.65 -8.41
N ARG A 21 -23.75 -45.99 -9.02
CA ARG A 21 -24.10 -45.69 -10.41
C ARG A 21 -24.28 -44.18 -10.57
N VAL A 22 -23.57 -43.57 -11.52
CA VAL A 22 -23.94 -42.28 -12.09
C VAL A 22 -24.47 -42.54 -13.50
N LEU A 23 -25.75 -42.26 -13.69
CA LEU A 23 -26.49 -42.41 -14.94
C LEU A 23 -26.09 -41.32 -15.93
N ALA A 24 -25.64 -41.74 -17.12
CA ALA A 24 -25.54 -40.90 -18.30
C ALA A 24 -26.92 -40.72 -18.93
N ALA A 25 -27.32 -39.48 -19.21
CA ALA A 25 -28.45 -39.15 -20.07
C ALA A 25 -27.98 -38.21 -21.18
N ARG A 26 -28.20 -38.64 -22.43
CA ARG A 26 -28.06 -37.84 -23.66
C ARG A 26 -29.45 -37.34 -24.13
N PRO A 27 -29.52 -36.38 -25.05
CA PRO A 27 -30.48 -35.27 -25.02
C PRO A 27 -31.77 -35.54 -25.82
N SER A 28 -32.82 -34.75 -25.55
CA SER A 28 -33.96 -34.60 -26.47
C SER A 28 -34.33 -33.12 -26.65
N ALA A 29 -34.91 -32.85 -27.81
CA ALA A 29 -35.06 -31.55 -28.45
C ALA A 29 -36.39 -30.84 -28.16
N ALA A 30 -36.37 -29.52 -28.39
CA ALA A 30 -37.26 -28.77 -29.29
C ALA A 30 -38.07 -27.59 -28.70
N ASN A 31 -38.13 -26.57 -29.57
CA ASN A 31 -39.00 -25.39 -29.70
C ASN A 31 -38.64 -24.15 -28.87
N SER A 32 -38.14 -23.03 -29.44
CA SER A 32 -38.46 -22.21 -30.63
C SER A 32 -39.25 -20.94 -30.27
N ALA A 33 -38.61 -19.78 -30.44
CA ALA A 33 -39.25 -18.52 -30.77
C ALA A 33 -38.22 -17.58 -31.42
N THR A 34 -38.37 -17.45 -32.73
CA THR A 34 -37.72 -16.53 -33.66
C THR A 34 -37.92 -15.06 -33.31
N LEU A 35 -36.95 -14.20 -33.67
CA LEU A 35 -37.22 -12.93 -34.38
C LEU A 35 -35.99 -12.45 -35.16
N ARG A 36 -36.26 -11.84 -36.31
CA ARG A 36 -35.43 -11.74 -37.52
C ARG A 36 -34.37 -10.64 -37.46
N ALA A 37 -33.24 -10.92 -38.12
CA ALA A 37 -32.27 -9.92 -38.55
C ALA A 37 -32.75 -9.21 -39.83
N ALA A 38 -32.48 -7.90 -39.92
CA ALA A 38 -32.50 -7.14 -41.16
C ALA A 38 -31.17 -6.36 -41.26
N ALA A 39 -30.44 -6.62 -42.34
CA ALA A 39 -29.23 -5.90 -42.72
C ALA A 39 -29.59 -4.74 -43.65
N VAL A 40 -28.94 -3.59 -43.48
CA VAL A 40 -28.79 -2.56 -44.53
C VAL A 40 -27.39 -1.94 -44.42
N ARG A 41 -26.65 -1.96 -45.53
CA ARG A 41 -25.42 -1.18 -45.78
C ARG A 41 -25.80 0.19 -46.35
N ARG A 42 -25.04 1.25 -46.03
CA ARG A 42 -24.20 2.03 -46.97
C ARG A 42 -23.72 3.38 -46.39
N ASP A 43 -22.44 3.65 -46.69
CA ASP A 43 -21.79 4.90 -47.13
C ASP A 43 -21.79 6.17 -46.25
N GLY A 44 -20.57 6.62 -45.92
CA GLY A 44 -20.01 7.82 -46.57
C GLY A 44 -19.94 9.14 -45.79
N ALA A 45 -18.70 9.60 -45.61
CA ALA A 45 -18.21 10.98 -45.71
C ALA A 45 -18.11 11.91 -44.47
N HIS A 46 -16.87 12.40 -44.32
CA HIS A 46 -16.35 13.56 -43.60
C HIS A 46 -17.28 14.77 -43.37
N ARG A 47 -17.15 15.40 -42.18
CA ARG A 47 -16.61 16.78 -42.06
C ARG A 47 -16.48 17.24 -40.60
N ALA A 48 -15.30 17.77 -40.29
CA ALA A 48 -15.01 18.56 -39.10
C ALA A 48 -15.74 19.91 -39.11
N ARG A 49 -16.14 20.40 -37.93
CA ARG A 49 -16.34 21.83 -37.65
C ARG A 49 -15.90 22.17 -36.22
N LEU A 50 -14.82 22.94 -36.12
CA LEU A 50 -14.56 23.85 -35.02
C LEU A 50 -15.70 24.86 -34.91
N PHE A 51 -16.06 25.27 -33.69
CA PHE A 51 -16.53 26.62 -33.40
C PHE A 51 -16.02 27.08 -32.04
N CYS A 52 -15.21 28.15 -32.06
CA CYS A 52 -14.91 29.03 -30.94
C CYS A 52 -15.97 30.15 -30.85
N ALA A 53 -15.91 30.87 -29.72
CA ALA A 53 -16.60 32.12 -29.32
C ALA A 53 -17.89 31.90 -28.51
N SER A 54 -18.16 32.61 -27.41
CA SER A 54 -17.69 33.94 -27.00
C SER A 54 -17.75 34.10 -25.47
N ALA A 55 -16.88 34.97 -24.96
CA ALA A 55 -16.90 35.47 -23.58
C ALA A 55 -18.05 36.46 -23.39
N ALA A 56 -18.79 36.32 -22.29
CA ALA A 56 -19.70 37.35 -21.77
C ALA A 56 -19.40 37.58 -20.30
N VAL A 57 -18.90 38.79 -20.01
CA VAL A 57 -18.69 39.33 -18.67
C VAL A 57 -20.06 39.66 -18.07
N LYS A 58 -20.31 39.24 -16.82
CA LYS A 58 -21.47 39.66 -16.03
C LYS A 58 -20.95 40.21 -14.69
N GLU A 59 -21.22 41.49 -14.44
CA GLU A 59 -20.95 42.22 -13.20
C GLU A 59 -21.92 41.81 -12.06
N PRO A 60 -21.61 42.14 -10.79
CA PRO A 60 -21.87 41.25 -9.66
C PRO A 60 -23.29 41.37 -9.10
N GLU A 61 -23.87 40.22 -8.78
CA GLU A 61 -25.16 40.12 -8.11
C GLU A 61 -24.97 40.09 -6.59
N VAL A 62 -25.84 40.82 -5.91
CA VAL A 62 -25.82 41.16 -4.49
C VAL A 62 -25.81 39.92 -3.59
N ALA A 63 -24.94 39.94 -2.58
CA ALA A 63 -24.72 38.87 -1.61
C ALA A 63 -26.02 38.36 -0.96
N ALA A 64 -26.49 37.19 -1.43
CA ALA A 64 -27.45 36.37 -0.72
C ALA A 64 -26.71 35.56 0.35
N LYS A 65 -27.24 35.56 1.58
CA LYS A 65 -26.75 34.76 2.71
C LYS A 65 -26.62 33.30 2.28
N ALA A 66 -25.39 32.81 2.22
CA ALA A 66 -25.09 31.40 2.03
C ALA A 66 -25.71 30.61 3.20
N GLY A 67 -26.70 29.78 2.89
CA GLY A 67 -27.11 28.70 3.77
C GLY A 67 -25.94 27.74 3.94
N THR A 68 -25.54 27.53 5.18
CA THR A 68 -24.52 26.56 5.59
C THR A 68 -25.11 25.15 5.51
N ASP A 69 -25.28 24.63 4.29
CA ASP A 69 -25.59 23.22 4.02
C ASP A 69 -24.40 22.53 3.32
N ALA A 70 -23.17 23.00 3.57
CA ALA A 70 -22.01 22.16 3.33
C ALA A 70 -22.03 21.07 4.42
N PRO A 71 -22.03 19.78 4.07
CA PRO A 71 -21.96 18.72 5.07
C PRO A 71 -20.72 18.97 5.92
N THR A 72 -20.90 19.09 7.25
CA THR A 72 -19.78 19.14 8.19
C THR A 72 -18.89 17.95 7.88
N PRO A 73 -17.59 18.15 7.60
CA PRO A 73 -16.69 17.05 7.33
C PRO A 73 -16.83 16.02 8.47
N THR A 74 -17.15 14.78 8.13
CA THR A 74 -17.16 13.69 9.11
C THR A 74 -15.83 13.00 9.04
N LEU A 75 -15.14 12.94 10.17
CA LEU A 75 -13.86 12.27 10.24
C LEU A 75 -14.10 10.75 10.28
N ALA A 76 -13.67 10.03 9.24
CA ALA A 76 -13.82 8.58 9.16
C ALA A 76 -13.04 7.84 10.27
N TRP A 77 -11.87 8.36 10.66
CA TRP A 77 -11.03 7.80 11.72
C TRP A 77 -10.04 8.85 12.28
N LYS A 78 -9.58 8.63 13.52
CA LYS A 78 -8.64 9.52 14.23
C LYS A 78 -7.26 8.88 14.30
N ALA A 79 -6.21 9.68 14.03
CA ALA A 79 -4.83 9.28 14.26
C ALA A 79 -4.38 9.67 15.68
N ALA A 80 -3.50 8.88 16.29
CA ALA A 80 -2.86 9.19 17.58
C ALA A 80 -1.72 10.23 17.41
N ILE A 81 -2.11 11.45 17.02
CA ILE A 81 -1.20 12.59 16.80
C ILE A 81 -0.89 13.28 18.13
N ASP A 82 0.39 13.57 18.36
CA ASP A 82 0.83 14.38 19.50
C ASP A 82 0.75 15.87 19.16
N PHE A 83 -0.46 16.44 19.26
CA PHE A 83 -0.70 17.87 19.01
C PHE A 83 0.05 18.79 19.98
N LYS A 84 0.37 18.28 21.17
CA LYS A 84 1.18 19.02 22.15
C LYS A 84 2.61 19.15 21.64
N ARG A 85 3.24 18.07 21.17
CA ARG A 85 4.56 18.11 20.50
C ARG A 85 4.57 19.11 19.34
N ILE A 86 3.50 19.12 18.54
CA ILE A 86 3.35 20.05 17.41
C ILE A 86 3.37 21.50 17.89
N LYS A 87 2.56 21.82 18.91
CA LYS A 87 2.53 23.16 19.52
C LYS A 87 3.87 23.57 20.16
N GLU A 88 4.59 22.63 20.76
CA GLU A 88 5.86 22.91 21.43
C GLU A 88 7.04 23.08 20.44
N ASN A 89 6.92 22.56 19.21
CA ASN A 89 8.00 22.56 18.21
C ASN A 89 7.53 22.93 16.78
N PRO A 90 6.75 24.02 16.59
CA PRO A 90 6.11 24.31 15.31
C PRO A 90 7.12 24.53 14.18
N ASP A 91 8.17 25.30 14.43
CA ASP A 91 9.18 25.65 13.41
C ASP A 91 9.94 24.43 12.91
N ALA A 92 10.30 23.51 13.83
CA ALA A 92 11.02 22.29 13.47
C ALA A 92 10.16 21.34 12.62
N ILE A 93 8.86 21.26 12.93
CA ILE A 93 7.92 20.39 12.21
C ILE A 93 7.58 20.99 10.84
N GLN A 94 7.40 22.31 10.75
CA GLN A 94 7.22 22.99 9.47
C GLN A 94 8.46 22.82 8.60
N ALA A 95 9.67 23.03 9.16
CA ALA A 95 10.92 22.83 8.42
C ALA A 95 11.09 21.37 7.93
N ASN A 96 10.66 20.38 8.71
CA ASN A 96 10.64 18.99 8.27
C ASN A 96 9.65 18.76 7.11
N ALA A 97 8.44 19.32 7.19
CA ALA A 97 7.45 19.23 6.13
C ALA A 97 7.92 19.92 4.83
N ASP A 98 8.53 21.09 4.95
CA ASP A 98 9.05 21.88 3.82
C ASP A 98 10.14 21.11 3.08
N LYS A 99 11.08 20.46 3.80
CA LYS A 99 12.11 19.59 3.20
C LYS A 99 11.52 18.44 2.38
N ARG A 100 10.32 17.99 2.72
CA ARG A 100 9.61 16.88 2.04
C ARG A 100 8.63 17.34 0.98
N ALA A 101 8.55 18.66 0.71
CA ALA A 101 7.52 19.28 -0.11
C ALA A 101 6.09 18.84 0.29
N ALA A 102 5.85 18.62 1.59
CA ALA A 102 4.55 18.16 2.09
C ALA A 102 3.58 19.34 2.24
N PRO A 103 2.35 19.27 1.67
CA PRO A 103 1.39 20.36 1.74
C PRO A 103 0.70 20.38 3.11
N CYS A 104 1.39 20.88 4.15
CA CYS A 104 0.82 21.07 5.47
C CYS A 104 1.09 22.47 6.04
N ASP A 105 0.12 22.97 6.80
CA ASP A 105 0.17 24.25 7.50
C ASP A 105 0.22 23.98 9.01
N VAL A 106 1.44 23.96 9.57
CA VAL A 106 1.64 23.68 11.00
C VAL A 106 1.08 24.81 11.86
N ALA A 107 1.13 26.06 11.39
CA ALA A 107 0.56 27.20 12.11
C ALA A 107 -0.97 27.06 12.26
N LYS A 108 -1.65 26.59 11.21
CA LYS A 108 -3.08 26.25 11.28
C LYS A 108 -3.34 25.16 12.31
N VAL A 109 -2.57 24.06 12.32
CA VAL A 109 -2.72 22.99 13.33
C VAL A 109 -2.57 23.54 14.75
N VAL A 110 -1.55 24.36 15.00
CA VAL A 110 -1.32 24.97 16.32
C VAL A 110 -2.49 25.87 16.72
N SER A 111 -2.92 26.79 15.84
CA SER A 111 -4.02 27.71 16.13
C SER A 111 -5.34 26.97 16.39
N THR A 112 -5.63 25.90 15.65
CA THR A 112 -6.81 25.06 15.86
C THR A 112 -6.71 24.28 17.17
N TYR A 113 -5.54 23.77 17.52
CA TYR A 113 -5.32 23.08 18.80
C TYR A 113 -5.49 24.02 19.99
N GLU A 114 -5.04 25.27 19.90
CA GLU A 114 -5.22 26.26 20.96
C GLU A 114 -6.68 26.66 21.16
N ARG A 115 -7.42 26.86 20.05
CA ARG A 115 -8.87 27.07 20.09
C ARG A 115 -9.58 25.88 20.72
N TYR A 116 -9.22 24.65 20.31
CA TYR A 116 -9.76 23.42 20.88
C TYR A 116 -9.52 23.33 22.40
N GLN A 117 -8.28 23.60 22.86
CA GLN A 117 -7.98 23.60 24.29
C GLN A 117 -8.74 24.68 25.07
N ALA A 118 -8.87 25.89 24.51
CA ALA A 118 -9.60 26.98 25.16
C ALA A 118 -11.08 26.63 25.33
N LEU A 119 -11.71 26.15 24.26
CA LEU A 119 -13.10 25.73 24.27
C LEU A 119 -13.33 24.51 25.16
N ASN A 120 -12.35 23.59 25.25
CA ASN A 120 -12.46 22.43 26.13
C ASN A 120 -12.45 22.85 27.61
N ARG A 121 -11.62 23.84 27.97
CA ARG A 121 -11.66 24.43 29.33
C ARG A 121 -13.01 25.06 29.64
N GLU A 122 -13.57 25.83 28.71
CA GLU A 122 -14.90 26.43 28.88
C GLU A 122 -16.00 25.36 29.04
N CYS A 123 -15.93 24.30 28.24
CA CYS A 123 -16.83 23.14 28.35
C CYS A 123 -16.77 22.51 29.75
N ASP A 124 -15.56 22.30 30.29
CA ASP A 124 -15.37 21.73 31.62
C ASP A 124 -15.88 22.67 32.73
N GLU A 125 -15.70 23.99 32.60
CA GLU A 125 -16.27 24.98 33.53
C GLU A 125 -17.81 24.97 33.51
N ILE A 126 -18.44 24.87 32.34
CA ILE A 126 -19.90 24.77 32.22
C ILE A 126 -20.41 23.45 32.80
N ARG A 127 -19.70 22.34 32.56
CA ARG A 127 -20.02 21.04 33.19
C ARG A 127 -19.96 21.11 34.71
N GLU A 128 -18.95 21.79 35.26
CA GLU A 128 -18.84 22.00 36.70
C GLU A 128 -20.01 22.84 37.24
N LYS A 129 -20.33 23.97 36.60
CA LYS A 129 -21.49 24.82 36.96
C LYS A 129 -22.80 24.04 36.92
N ARG A 130 -23.04 23.25 35.87
CA ARG A 130 -24.22 22.40 35.73
C ARG A 130 -24.31 21.37 36.86
N ASN A 131 -23.20 20.72 37.19
CA ASN A 131 -23.15 19.73 38.27
C ASN A 131 -23.38 20.38 39.65
N ALA A 132 -22.85 21.58 39.87
CA ALA A 132 -23.07 22.37 41.08
C ALA A 132 -24.53 22.85 41.22
N ASN A 133 -25.15 23.32 40.12
CA ASN A 133 -26.57 23.67 40.07
C ASN A 133 -27.45 22.43 40.39
N ALA A 134 -27.15 21.27 39.78
CA ALA A 134 -27.84 20.01 40.07
C ALA A 134 -27.70 19.56 41.54
N LYS A 135 -26.54 19.81 42.16
CA LYS A 135 -26.30 19.54 43.59
C LYS A 135 -27.09 20.51 44.48
N SER A 136 -27.16 21.78 44.10
CA SER A 136 -27.90 22.82 44.83
C SER A 136 -29.41 22.56 44.85
N MET A 137 -29.93 21.82 43.86
CA MET A 137 -31.32 21.36 43.83
C MET A 137 -31.64 20.21 44.81
N LYS A 138 -30.67 19.66 45.55
CA LYS A 138 -30.90 18.59 46.54
C LYS A 138 -31.30 19.20 47.90
N GLY A 139 -32.54 18.93 48.33
CA GLY A 139 -33.04 19.32 49.65
C GLY A 139 -34.41 20.00 49.58
N LYS A 140 -34.91 20.47 50.74
CA LYS A 140 -36.10 21.33 50.79
C LYS A 140 -35.69 22.75 50.45
N MET A 141 -36.43 23.40 49.56
CA MET A 141 -36.26 24.80 49.18
C MET A 141 -37.59 25.38 48.70
N GLU A 142 -37.67 26.71 48.70
CA GLU A 142 -38.82 27.46 48.18
C GLU A 142 -39.04 27.20 46.68
N ALA A 143 -40.32 27.24 46.25
CA ALA A 143 -40.71 26.92 44.88
C ALA A 143 -40.04 27.84 43.84
N ASP A 144 -39.94 29.14 44.12
CA ASP A 144 -39.34 30.13 43.23
C ASP A 144 -37.84 29.92 43.06
N VAL A 145 -37.14 29.56 44.15
CA VAL A 145 -35.70 29.24 44.13
C VAL A 145 -35.46 27.99 43.29
N ARG A 146 -36.33 26.98 43.44
CA ARG A 146 -36.26 25.76 42.63
C ARG A 146 -36.51 26.05 41.14
N ALA A 147 -37.49 26.89 40.83
CA ALA A 147 -37.80 27.26 39.45
C ALA A 147 -36.62 27.99 38.78
N ALA A 148 -35.98 28.93 39.49
CA ALA A 148 -34.78 29.62 39.00
C ALA A 148 -33.62 28.66 38.71
N LEU A 149 -33.35 27.71 39.61
CA LEU A 149 -32.31 26.69 39.40
C LEU A 149 -32.60 25.77 38.21
N VAL A 150 -33.88 25.44 37.97
CA VAL A 150 -34.29 24.64 36.81
C VAL A 150 -34.06 25.40 35.51
N GLU A 151 -34.40 26.68 35.44
CA GLU A 151 -34.16 27.50 34.24
C GLU A 151 -32.66 27.71 33.98
N GLU A 152 -31.85 27.97 35.03
CA GLU A 152 -30.40 28.01 34.91
C GLU A 152 -29.82 26.67 34.43
N GLY A 153 -30.31 25.55 34.98
CA GLY A 153 -29.90 24.21 34.56
C GLY A 153 -30.22 23.90 33.10
N LYS A 154 -31.36 24.38 32.58
CA LYS A 154 -31.71 24.30 31.15
C LYS A 154 -30.76 25.14 30.31
N ALA A 155 -30.51 26.39 30.69
CA ALA A 155 -29.58 27.28 29.97
C ALA A 155 -28.17 26.69 29.91
N LEU A 156 -27.66 26.15 31.02
CA LEU A 156 -26.35 25.47 31.07
C LEU A 156 -26.32 24.21 30.20
N LYS A 157 -27.42 23.47 30.09
CA LYS A 157 -27.52 22.31 29.20
C LYS A 157 -27.47 22.73 27.73
N ASP A 158 -28.19 23.79 27.37
CA ASP A 158 -28.22 24.29 25.99
C ASP A 158 -26.87 24.88 25.58
N GLN A 159 -26.22 25.64 26.48
CA GLN A 159 -24.83 26.11 26.29
C GLN A 159 -23.85 24.95 26.12
N LEU A 160 -23.97 23.91 26.96
CA LEU A 160 -23.09 22.74 26.86
C LEU A 160 -23.26 22.01 25.51
N ALA A 161 -24.50 21.84 25.05
CA ALA A 161 -24.78 21.21 23.76
C ALA A 161 -24.17 22.00 22.58
N ALA A 162 -24.22 23.33 22.63
CA ALA A 162 -23.59 24.19 21.62
C ALA A 162 -22.06 24.05 21.63
N ILE A 163 -21.43 24.18 22.80
CA ILE A 163 -19.97 24.07 22.94
C ILE A 163 -19.47 22.66 22.56
N GLU A 164 -20.21 21.61 22.89
CA GLU A 164 -19.85 20.24 22.49
C GLU A 164 -19.90 20.05 20.96
N GLY A 165 -20.83 20.73 20.28
CA GLY A 165 -20.87 20.78 18.81
C GLY A 165 -19.64 21.46 18.20
N ASP A 166 -19.29 22.63 18.74
CA ASP A 166 -18.11 23.39 18.30
C ASP A 166 -16.80 22.65 18.60
N LEU A 167 -16.71 21.98 19.75
CA LEU A 167 -15.57 21.12 20.10
C LEU A 167 -15.38 19.98 19.10
N ASN A 168 -16.48 19.32 18.72
CA ASN A 168 -16.43 18.25 17.73
C ASN A 168 -15.99 18.78 16.36
N ALA A 169 -16.49 19.95 15.94
CA ALA A 169 -16.07 20.59 14.69
C ALA A 169 -14.56 20.93 14.71
N LEU A 170 -14.06 21.49 15.81
CA LEU A 170 -12.63 21.79 15.97
C LEU A 170 -11.77 20.52 16.03
N GLU A 171 -12.25 19.45 16.67
CA GLU A 171 -11.53 18.17 16.71
C GLU A 171 -11.39 17.54 15.31
N VAL A 172 -12.47 17.61 14.51
CA VAL A 172 -12.44 17.17 13.11
C VAL A 172 -11.45 18.00 12.31
N GLU A 173 -11.51 19.33 12.39
CA GLU A 173 -10.57 20.22 11.69
C GLU A 173 -9.12 19.91 12.11
N LEU A 174 -8.88 19.76 13.41
CA LEU A 174 -7.58 19.46 13.98
C LEU A 174 -7.01 18.14 13.46
N GLN A 175 -7.85 17.11 13.36
CA GLN A 175 -7.46 15.80 12.82
C GLN A 175 -7.17 15.87 11.32
N ILE A 176 -8.01 16.54 10.53
CA ILE A 176 -7.81 16.70 9.09
C ILE A 176 -6.48 17.40 8.80
N GLU A 177 -6.20 18.52 9.49
CA GLU A 177 -4.95 19.26 9.28
C GLU A 177 -3.74 18.51 9.85
N GLY A 178 -3.88 17.91 11.04
CA GLY A 178 -2.80 17.15 11.66
C GLY A 178 -2.37 15.93 10.88
N GLN A 179 -3.30 15.23 10.21
CA GLN A 179 -2.98 14.04 9.42
C GLN A 179 -2.19 14.33 8.14
N LYS A 180 -2.15 15.59 7.68
CA LYS A 180 -1.32 16.03 6.55
C LYS A 180 0.16 16.15 6.90
N ILE A 181 0.49 16.21 8.19
CA ILE A 181 1.88 16.28 8.64
C ILE A 181 2.54 14.92 8.35
N PRO A 182 3.65 14.90 7.56
CA PRO A 182 4.35 13.66 7.25
C PRO A 182 5.13 13.16 8.48
N ASN A 183 5.76 11.99 8.36
CA ASN A 183 6.69 11.52 9.38
C ASN A 183 7.88 12.49 9.56
N ASP A 184 8.64 12.30 10.63
CA ASP A 184 9.96 12.91 10.75
C ASP A 184 10.88 12.39 9.62
N THR A 185 11.95 13.13 9.31
CA THR A 185 12.97 12.74 8.32
C THR A 185 14.27 12.38 9.05
N HIS A 186 14.86 11.23 8.70
CA HIS A 186 16.13 10.81 9.27
C HIS A 186 17.24 11.85 8.98
N PRO A 187 18.12 12.20 9.95
CA PRO A 187 19.13 13.25 9.76
C PRO A 187 20.05 13.06 8.54
N ASP A 188 20.38 11.82 8.20
CA ASP A 188 21.23 11.47 7.06
C ASP A 188 20.52 11.46 5.69
N VAL A 189 19.20 11.70 5.63
CA VAL A 189 18.48 11.71 4.35
C VAL A 189 18.98 12.86 3.46
N PRO A 190 19.32 12.59 2.18
CA PRO A 190 19.66 13.63 1.23
C PRO A 190 18.49 14.62 1.04
N ILE A 191 18.78 15.92 1.00
CA ILE A 191 17.73 16.95 0.89
C ILE A 191 17.52 17.33 -0.57
N GLY A 192 16.25 17.32 -1.01
CA GLY A 192 15.81 17.78 -2.33
C GLY A 192 14.97 16.74 -3.09
N GLY A 193 14.86 16.93 -4.41
CA GLY A 193 14.14 16.05 -5.33
C GLY A 193 14.80 14.68 -5.53
N GLU A 194 14.16 13.79 -6.28
CA GLU A 194 14.62 12.42 -6.55
C GLU A 194 16.06 12.36 -7.09
N GLU A 195 16.47 13.37 -7.87
CA GLU A 195 17.82 13.51 -8.40
C GLU A 195 18.92 13.67 -7.34
N MET A 196 18.53 14.00 -6.11
CA MET A 196 19.43 14.14 -4.97
C MET A 196 19.67 12.82 -4.22
N ALA A 197 19.05 11.72 -4.66
CA ALA A 197 19.29 10.39 -4.10
C ALA A 197 20.79 10.03 -4.17
N VAL A 198 21.31 9.42 -3.10
CA VAL A 198 22.75 9.13 -2.96
C VAL A 198 23.02 7.65 -3.20
N LEU A 199 24.01 7.34 -4.02
CA LEU A 199 24.48 5.98 -4.22
C LEU A 199 25.11 5.44 -2.92
N ARG A 200 24.48 4.43 -2.31
CA ARG A 200 25.06 3.71 -1.16
C ARG A 200 26.00 2.61 -1.62
N ARG A 201 25.62 1.87 -2.67
CA ARG A 201 26.36 0.70 -3.15
C ARG A 201 25.99 0.36 -4.59
N GLU A 202 26.95 -0.19 -5.30
CA GLU A 202 26.78 -0.76 -6.64
C GLU A 202 27.28 -2.21 -6.63
N VAL A 203 26.49 -3.13 -7.19
CA VAL A 203 26.75 -4.58 -7.13
C VAL A 203 26.70 -5.17 -8.54
N GLY A 204 27.64 -6.07 -8.84
CA GLY A 204 27.75 -6.69 -10.16
C GLY A 204 28.40 -5.77 -11.19
N ALA A 205 28.22 -6.09 -12.48
CA ALA A 205 28.69 -5.27 -13.59
C ALA A 205 27.71 -5.35 -14.75
N LYS A 206 27.63 -4.27 -15.54
CA LYS A 206 26.89 -4.29 -16.81
C LYS A 206 27.47 -5.38 -17.71
N ARG A 207 26.62 -6.22 -18.27
CA ARG A 207 27.03 -7.20 -19.28
C ARG A 207 27.42 -6.48 -20.56
N ASP A 208 28.54 -6.88 -21.14
CA ASP A 208 28.92 -6.48 -22.48
C ASP A 208 28.24 -7.39 -23.50
N PHE A 209 27.61 -6.79 -24.51
CA PHE A 209 26.86 -7.50 -25.54
C PHE A 209 27.59 -7.36 -26.87
N SER A 210 27.94 -8.49 -27.50
CA SER A 210 28.54 -8.53 -28.84
C SER A 210 27.50 -8.40 -29.97
N PHE A 211 26.25 -8.12 -29.62
CA PHE A 211 25.09 -8.04 -30.51
C PHE A 211 24.13 -6.95 -30.03
N GLU A 212 23.18 -6.55 -30.89
CA GLU A 212 22.18 -5.55 -30.54
C GLU A 212 21.22 -6.08 -29.47
N VAL A 213 21.09 -5.33 -28.37
CA VAL A 213 20.25 -5.69 -27.24
C VAL A 213 18.78 -5.52 -27.62
N ALA A 214 18.01 -6.62 -27.59
CA ALA A 214 16.56 -6.55 -27.74
C ALA A 214 15.91 -6.08 -26.43
N ASN A 215 14.82 -5.33 -26.54
CA ASN A 215 14.01 -4.96 -25.37
C ASN A 215 13.13 -6.12 -24.91
N HIS A 216 12.71 -6.10 -23.65
CA HIS A 216 11.89 -7.16 -23.07
C HIS A 216 10.58 -7.43 -23.83
N VAL A 217 9.97 -6.42 -24.47
CA VAL A 217 8.71 -6.61 -25.24
C VAL A 217 8.98 -7.50 -26.44
N ASP A 218 9.98 -7.17 -27.25
CA ASP A 218 10.31 -7.93 -28.46
C ASP A 218 10.79 -9.35 -28.11
N ILE A 219 11.54 -9.50 -27.01
CA ILE A 219 11.96 -10.81 -26.50
C ILE A 219 10.73 -11.63 -26.08
N GLY A 220 9.86 -11.05 -25.27
CA GLY A 220 8.68 -11.74 -24.73
C GLY A 220 7.66 -12.10 -25.81
N GLU A 221 7.46 -11.27 -26.83
CA GLU A 221 6.60 -11.58 -27.99
C GLU A 221 7.20 -12.73 -28.83
N ARG A 222 8.50 -12.67 -29.13
CA ARG A 222 9.20 -13.74 -29.88
C ARG A 222 9.14 -15.08 -29.17
N LEU A 223 9.26 -15.08 -27.84
CA LEU A 223 9.16 -16.28 -27.01
C LEU A 223 7.70 -16.69 -26.73
N GLY A 224 6.69 -15.94 -27.18
CA GLY A 224 5.29 -16.22 -26.88
C GLY A 224 4.95 -16.14 -25.39
N MET A 225 5.68 -15.30 -24.64
CA MET A 225 5.49 -15.06 -23.21
C MET A 225 4.48 -13.95 -22.92
N PHE A 226 4.33 -12.98 -23.82
CA PHE A 226 3.50 -11.78 -23.63
C PHE A 226 2.40 -11.67 -24.69
N ASP A 227 1.16 -11.44 -24.24
CA ASP A 227 0.03 -11.09 -25.11
C ASP A 227 -0.60 -9.76 -24.65
N PHE A 228 0.02 -8.67 -25.10
CA PHE A 228 -0.51 -7.31 -24.92
C PHE A 228 -1.76 -7.04 -25.76
N GLY A 229 -1.92 -7.73 -26.89
CA GLY A 229 -3.07 -7.55 -27.77
C GLY A 229 -4.37 -7.99 -27.08
N THR A 230 -4.36 -9.15 -26.42
CA THR A 230 -5.47 -9.61 -25.58
C THR A 230 -5.62 -8.73 -24.35
N GLY A 231 -4.54 -8.33 -23.69
CA GLY A 231 -4.57 -7.37 -22.57
C GLY A 231 -5.32 -6.08 -22.92
N SER A 232 -4.93 -5.44 -24.03
CA SER A 232 -5.58 -4.22 -24.53
C SER A 232 -7.03 -4.43 -24.94
N LYS A 233 -7.35 -5.56 -25.57
CA LYS A 233 -8.70 -5.89 -26.03
C LYS A 233 -9.68 -6.16 -24.89
N VAL A 234 -9.20 -6.78 -23.80
CA VAL A 234 -10.06 -7.24 -22.69
C VAL A 234 -10.10 -6.23 -21.54
N CYS A 235 -8.96 -5.63 -21.18
CA CYS A 235 -8.81 -4.80 -19.97
C CYS A 235 -8.46 -3.33 -20.26
N GLY A 236 -8.09 -3.01 -21.51
CA GLY A 236 -7.55 -1.70 -21.88
C GLY A 236 -6.01 -1.64 -21.79
N SER A 237 -5.44 -0.44 -21.95
CA SER A 237 -3.99 -0.24 -21.95
C SER A 237 -3.32 -0.67 -20.64
N ARG A 238 -2.02 -1.01 -20.68
CA ARG A 238 -1.20 -1.36 -19.49
C ARG A 238 -1.66 -2.62 -18.74
N PHE A 239 -2.26 -3.54 -19.48
CA PHE A 239 -2.47 -4.93 -19.08
C PHE A 239 -1.75 -5.85 -20.05
N VAL A 240 -1.25 -6.96 -19.53
CA VAL A 240 -0.56 -8.00 -20.29
C VAL A 240 -1.03 -9.37 -19.81
N TYR A 241 -1.20 -10.30 -20.74
CA TYR A 241 -1.34 -11.71 -20.40
C TYR A 241 0.04 -12.34 -20.48
N LEU A 242 0.47 -12.97 -19.39
CA LEU A 242 1.64 -13.84 -19.40
C LEU A 242 1.23 -15.24 -19.82
N THR A 243 1.94 -15.84 -20.77
CA THR A 243 1.62 -17.14 -21.36
C THR A 243 2.82 -18.08 -21.34
N GLY A 244 2.56 -19.39 -21.30
CA GLY A 244 3.61 -20.42 -21.33
C GLY A 244 4.72 -20.17 -20.31
N ALA A 245 5.96 -20.07 -20.80
CA ALA A 245 7.12 -19.80 -19.94
C ALA A 245 7.08 -18.44 -19.23
N GLY A 246 6.34 -17.44 -19.74
CA GLY A 246 6.13 -16.15 -19.06
C GLY A 246 5.32 -16.32 -17.78
N ALA A 247 4.22 -17.09 -17.85
CA ALA A 247 3.42 -17.42 -16.68
C ALA A 247 4.21 -18.27 -15.66
N MET A 248 4.98 -19.24 -16.15
CA MET A 248 5.83 -20.05 -15.28
C MET A 248 6.94 -19.22 -14.61
N LEU A 249 7.52 -18.24 -15.30
CA LEU A 249 8.56 -17.38 -14.74
C LEU A 249 8.01 -16.48 -13.62
N GLU A 250 6.79 -15.95 -13.77
CA GLU A 250 6.12 -15.22 -12.70
C GLU A 250 5.92 -16.11 -11.46
N LEU A 251 5.37 -17.32 -11.64
CA LEU A 251 5.19 -18.27 -10.54
C LEU A 251 6.53 -18.69 -9.92
N ALA A 252 7.58 -18.83 -10.72
CA ALA A 252 8.92 -19.16 -10.25
C ALA A 252 9.50 -18.05 -9.37
N LEU A 253 9.41 -16.80 -9.80
CA LEU A 253 9.85 -15.64 -9.03
C LEU A 253 9.11 -15.53 -7.70
N ILE A 254 7.78 -15.66 -7.70
CA ILE A 254 6.96 -15.60 -6.48
C ILE A 254 7.37 -16.70 -5.50
N ASN A 255 7.44 -17.95 -5.96
CA ASN A 255 7.76 -19.09 -5.10
C ASN A 255 9.19 -19.02 -4.56
N TRP A 256 10.16 -18.68 -5.40
CA TRP A 256 11.55 -18.49 -4.99
C TRP A 256 11.68 -17.37 -3.96
N ALA A 257 11.06 -16.21 -4.22
CA ALA A 257 11.10 -15.07 -3.30
C ALA A 257 10.45 -15.39 -1.95
N MET A 258 9.27 -16.03 -1.95
CA MET A 258 8.62 -16.47 -0.71
C MET A 258 9.48 -17.46 0.06
N GLN A 259 10.06 -18.47 -0.60
CA GLN A 259 10.95 -19.43 0.09
C GLN A 259 12.17 -18.74 0.70
N LYS A 260 12.78 -17.81 -0.04
CA LYS A 260 13.92 -17.04 0.45
C LYS A 260 13.56 -16.21 1.68
N VAL A 261 12.48 -15.45 1.62
CA VAL A 261 12.02 -14.60 2.73
C VAL A 261 11.63 -15.43 3.96
N VAL A 262 10.94 -16.55 3.77
CA VAL A 262 10.61 -17.48 4.86
C VAL A 262 11.87 -18.05 5.52
N SER A 263 12.92 -18.35 4.75
CA SER A 263 14.20 -18.80 5.30
C SER A 263 14.88 -17.77 6.22
N LYS A 264 14.49 -16.49 6.13
CA LYS A 264 14.94 -15.38 6.99
C LYS A 264 14.04 -15.15 8.22
N GLY A 265 13.13 -16.07 8.50
CA GLY A 265 12.28 -16.04 9.70
C GLY A 265 10.97 -15.27 9.55
N PHE A 266 10.59 -14.89 8.32
CA PHE A 266 9.30 -14.25 8.07
C PHE A 266 8.18 -15.29 8.05
N LYS A 267 7.06 -14.96 8.71
CA LYS A 267 5.84 -15.76 8.65
C LYS A 267 5.16 -15.59 7.29
N PRO A 268 5.01 -16.64 6.47
CA PRO A 268 4.31 -16.53 5.19
C PRO A 268 2.81 -16.36 5.39
N MET A 269 2.19 -15.52 4.58
CA MET A 269 0.77 -15.21 4.61
C MET A 269 0.20 -15.16 3.19
N VAL A 270 -1.06 -15.56 3.06
CA VAL A 270 -1.90 -15.28 1.90
C VAL A 270 -2.91 -14.23 2.36
N VAL A 271 -2.91 -13.07 1.70
CA VAL A 271 -3.77 -11.94 2.05
C VAL A 271 -4.87 -11.75 1.00
N PRO A 272 -6.02 -11.14 1.35
CA PRO A 272 -6.98 -10.66 0.36
C PRO A 272 -6.37 -9.59 -0.55
N ASP A 273 -6.98 -9.32 -1.71
CA ASP A 273 -6.58 -8.19 -2.58
C ASP A 273 -7.40 -6.91 -2.32
N LEU A 274 -8.50 -7.02 -1.55
CA LEU A 274 -9.39 -5.92 -1.17
C LEU A 274 -9.10 -5.46 0.26
N VAL A 275 -9.14 -4.16 0.47
CA VAL A 275 -8.91 -3.54 1.79
C VAL A 275 -9.84 -2.35 2.01
N ARG A 276 -10.16 -2.03 3.26
CA ARG A 276 -10.93 -0.82 3.60
C ARG A 276 -10.13 0.42 3.25
N GLN A 277 -10.78 1.44 2.68
CA GLN A 277 -10.15 2.72 2.38
C GLN A 277 -9.49 3.34 3.62
N SER A 278 -10.16 3.26 4.78
CA SER A 278 -9.61 3.75 6.04
C SER A 278 -8.30 3.06 6.46
N THR A 279 -8.14 1.76 6.18
CA THR A 279 -6.86 1.06 6.45
C THR A 279 -5.74 1.56 5.55
N MET A 280 -6.03 1.77 4.27
CA MET A 280 -5.08 2.34 3.31
C MET A 280 -4.63 3.75 3.73
N GLU A 281 -5.58 4.61 4.10
CA GLU A 281 -5.29 5.95 4.61
C GLU A 281 -4.45 5.91 5.90
N LYS A 282 -4.74 4.96 6.80
CA LYS A 282 -3.96 4.73 8.03
C LYS A 282 -2.51 4.31 7.74
N CYS A 283 -2.26 3.57 6.66
CA CYS A 283 -0.90 3.24 6.22
C CYS A 283 -0.15 4.40 5.55
N GLY A 284 -0.81 5.55 5.33
CA GLY A 284 -0.20 6.74 4.73
C GLY A 284 -0.38 6.86 3.22
N PHE A 285 -1.19 5.99 2.61
CA PHE A 285 -1.55 6.07 1.18
C PHE A 285 -2.73 7.02 0.98
N GLN A 286 -2.49 8.31 1.19
CA GLN A 286 -3.48 9.36 0.98
C GLN A 286 -3.26 10.00 -0.40
N PRO A 287 -4.31 10.19 -1.23
CA PRO A 287 -4.19 10.92 -2.49
C PRO A 287 -3.70 12.35 -2.23
N ARG A 288 -2.52 12.71 -2.76
CA ARG A 288 -1.99 14.09 -2.69
C ARG A 288 -2.74 15.07 -3.61
N ALA A 289 -3.52 14.56 -4.57
CA ALA A 289 -4.26 15.32 -5.58
C ALA A 289 -5.52 14.54 -6.02
N GLU A 290 -6.32 15.12 -6.93
CA GLU A 290 -7.50 14.48 -7.53
C GLU A 290 -7.17 13.15 -8.25
N ASN A 291 -5.92 13.00 -8.72
CA ASN A 291 -5.41 11.77 -9.32
C ASN A 291 -5.03 10.75 -8.24
N THR A 292 -5.99 9.93 -7.83
CA THR A 292 -5.77 8.81 -6.91
C THR A 292 -5.05 7.65 -7.60
N GLN A 293 -4.08 7.02 -6.91
CA GLN A 293 -3.43 5.77 -7.32
C GLN A 293 -4.27 4.51 -7.02
N VAL A 294 -5.50 4.68 -6.56
CA VAL A 294 -6.32 3.62 -5.94
C VAL A 294 -7.55 3.32 -6.77
N TYR A 295 -7.82 2.04 -7.00
CA TYR A 295 -9.10 1.57 -7.54
C TYR A 295 -10.11 1.33 -6.42
N ASN A 296 -11.23 2.04 -6.42
CA ASN A 296 -12.30 1.90 -5.43
C ASN A 296 -13.41 0.95 -5.91
N ILE A 297 -14.04 0.24 -4.98
CA ILE A 297 -15.21 -0.58 -5.26
C ILE A 297 -16.46 0.29 -5.15
N GLU A 298 -17.24 0.34 -6.23
CA GLU A 298 -18.48 1.11 -6.28
C GLU A 298 -19.45 0.66 -5.17
N SER A 299 -20.08 1.64 -4.50
CA SER A 299 -21.05 1.40 -3.41
C SER A 299 -20.49 0.61 -2.22
N SER A 300 -19.20 0.77 -1.91
CA SER A 300 -18.51 0.07 -0.83
C SER A 300 -17.39 0.93 -0.23
N GLU A 301 -17.01 0.62 1.01
CA GLU A 301 -15.84 1.20 1.71
C GLU A 301 -14.53 0.47 1.35
N LEU A 302 -14.56 -0.44 0.38
CA LEU A 302 -13.42 -1.25 -0.05
C LEU A 302 -12.74 -0.67 -1.28
N CYS A 303 -11.44 -0.91 -1.37
CA CYS A 303 -10.59 -0.59 -2.51
C CYS A 303 -9.62 -1.73 -2.78
N LEU A 304 -9.04 -1.77 -3.98
CA LEU A 304 -7.98 -2.71 -4.32
C LEU A 304 -6.63 -2.21 -3.78
N ALA A 305 -5.88 -3.08 -3.12
CA ALA A 305 -4.60 -2.72 -2.53
C ALA A 305 -3.53 -2.51 -3.60
N GLY A 306 -2.77 -1.41 -3.50
CA GLY A 306 -1.59 -1.16 -4.34
C GLY A 306 -0.32 -1.90 -3.90
N THR A 307 -0.40 -2.62 -2.77
CA THR A 307 0.65 -3.46 -2.18
C THR A 307 0.09 -4.27 -1.00
N ALA A 308 0.64 -5.46 -0.76
CA ALA A 308 0.40 -6.25 0.45
C ALA A 308 0.80 -5.54 1.75
N GLU A 309 1.63 -4.49 1.71
CA GLU A 309 1.99 -3.67 2.88
C GLU A 309 0.74 -3.20 3.64
N ILE A 310 -0.28 -2.72 2.92
CA ILE A 310 -1.51 -2.19 3.51
C ILE A 310 -2.27 -3.29 4.28
N LEU A 311 -2.29 -4.50 3.70
CA LEU A 311 -2.98 -5.65 4.26
C LEU A 311 -2.23 -6.23 5.46
N LEU A 312 -0.90 -6.30 5.38
CA LEU A 312 -0.02 -6.75 6.46
C LEU A 312 0.01 -5.75 7.63
N GLY A 313 0.05 -4.45 7.34
CA GLY A 313 -0.02 -3.40 8.37
C GLY A 313 -1.33 -3.43 9.16
N GLY A 314 -2.43 -3.85 8.52
CA GLY A 314 -3.72 -4.04 9.18
C GLY A 314 -3.81 -5.24 10.12
N VAL A 315 -2.85 -6.17 10.12
CA VAL A 315 -2.94 -7.44 10.88
C VAL A 315 -3.02 -7.21 12.40
N TYR A 316 -2.28 -6.23 12.92
CA TYR A 316 -2.21 -5.90 14.35
C TYR A 316 -2.92 -4.58 14.68
N MET A 317 -3.82 -4.12 13.80
CA MET A 317 -4.55 -2.87 14.01
C MET A 317 -5.37 -2.94 15.31
N ASP A 318 -5.30 -1.86 16.10
CA ASP A 318 -5.95 -1.74 17.41
C ASP A 318 -5.49 -2.77 18.48
N GLU A 319 -4.36 -3.44 18.27
CA GLU A 319 -3.80 -4.40 19.23
C GLU A 319 -2.69 -3.82 20.12
N VAL A 320 -2.56 -4.41 21.32
CA VAL A 320 -1.39 -4.25 22.19
C VAL A 320 -0.60 -5.55 22.19
N VAL A 321 0.50 -5.59 21.46
CA VAL A 321 1.36 -6.77 21.35
C VAL A 321 2.27 -6.94 22.58
N ASP A 322 2.63 -8.18 22.90
CA ASP A 322 3.63 -8.48 23.92
C ASP A 322 5.02 -8.18 23.34
N GLU A 323 5.86 -7.44 24.06
CA GLU A 323 7.21 -7.09 23.60
C GLU A 323 8.05 -8.33 23.24
N LYS A 324 7.82 -9.47 23.89
CA LYS A 324 8.54 -10.73 23.60
C LYS A 324 8.23 -11.30 22.22
N GLN A 325 7.16 -10.84 21.58
CA GLN A 325 6.82 -11.22 20.21
C GLN A 325 7.55 -10.36 19.17
N LEU A 326 8.15 -9.24 19.58
CA LEU A 326 8.83 -8.30 18.68
C LEU A 326 10.30 -8.70 18.46
N PRO A 327 10.80 -8.62 17.21
CA PRO A 327 10.09 -8.15 16.02
C PRO A 327 9.19 -9.22 15.40
N ILE A 328 7.99 -8.81 14.99
CA ILE A 328 7.06 -9.64 14.23
C ILE A 328 7.36 -9.44 12.74
N LYS A 329 7.80 -10.51 12.06
CA LYS A 329 8.17 -10.51 10.64
C LYS A 329 7.12 -11.27 9.82
N MET A 330 6.50 -10.60 8.84
CA MET A 330 5.44 -11.16 7.99
C MET A 330 5.77 -10.97 6.52
N ALA A 331 5.43 -11.95 5.69
CA ALA A 331 5.61 -11.84 4.25
C ALA A 331 4.40 -12.35 3.50
N ALA A 332 4.03 -11.67 2.41
CA ALA A 332 2.90 -12.06 1.59
C ALA A 332 3.15 -11.79 0.10
N PHE A 333 2.68 -12.71 -0.72
CA PHE A 333 2.40 -12.45 -2.12
C PHE A 333 0.99 -11.86 -2.25
N SER A 334 0.82 -10.83 -3.09
CA SER A 334 -0.50 -10.35 -3.53
C SER A 334 -0.46 -9.79 -4.95
N HIS A 335 -1.64 -9.64 -5.54
CA HIS A 335 -1.79 -8.74 -6.67
C HIS A 335 -1.79 -7.29 -6.15
N CYS A 336 -1.19 -6.39 -6.93
CA CYS A 336 -1.07 -4.97 -6.65
C CYS A 336 -1.79 -4.20 -7.74
N PHE A 337 -2.72 -3.32 -7.37
CA PHE A 337 -3.54 -2.55 -8.30
C PHE A 337 -3.24 -1.07 -8.16
N ARG A 338 -2.84 -0.42 -9.26
CA ARG A 338 -2.51 1.01 -9.29
C ARG A 338 -3.11 1.66 -10.53
N THR A 339 -3.81 2.77 -10.37
CA THR A 339 -4.40 3.49 -11.51
C THR A 339 -3.33 4.12 -12.39
N GLU A 340 -2.11 4.30 -11.89
CA GLU A 340 -0.97 4.90 -12.60
C GLU A 340 -1.33 6.27 -13.22
N ALA A 341 -2.26 6.99 -12.57
CA ALA A 341 -2.70 8.30 -12.99
C ALA A 341 -1.52 9.28 -12.98
N GLY A 342 -1.35 10.05 -14.05
CA GLY A 342 -0.27 11.03 -14.21
C GLY A 342 1.04 10.46 -14.79
N ALA A 343 1.23 9.14 -14.83
CA ALA A 343 2.37 8.55 -15.52
C ALA A 343 2.01 8.39 -17.00
N ALA A 344 2.40 9.32 -17.87
CA ALA A 344 2.26 9.19 -19.33
C ALA A 344 3.64 9.35 -19.99
N GLY A 345 3.98 8.51 -20.98
CA GLY A 345 5.22 8.66 -21.74
C GLY A 345 5.87 7.35 -22.18
N ALA A 346 6.89 7.48 -23.03
CA ALA A 346 7.66 6.36 -23.60
C ALA A 346 8.37 5.49 -22.54
N SER A 347 8.68 6.07 -21.36
CA SER A 347 9.25 5.38 -20.20
C SER A 347 8.32 4.35 -19.54
N THR A 348 7.09 4.21 -20.04
CA THR A 348 6.06 3.28 -19.54
C THR A 348 5.75 2.11 -20.50
N ARG A 349 6.55 1.92 -21.57
CA ARG A 349 6.34 0.85 -22.55
C ARG A 349 6.56 -0.54 -21.93
N GLY A 350 5.77 -1.51 -22.38
CA GLY A 350 5.88 -2.91 -21.98
C GLY A 350 5.37 -3.17 -20.56
N MET A 351 6.19 -3.85 -19.75
CA MET A 351 5.81 -4.28 -18.39
C MET A 351 6.31 -3.36 -17.27
N TYR A 352 6.99 -2.25 -17.59
CA TYR A 352 7.65 -1.42 -16.57
C TYR A 352 6.64 -0.74 -15.62
N ARG A 353 5.46 -0.41 -16.14
CA ARG A 353 4.35 0.22 -15.40
C ARG A 353 3.01 -0.34 -15.87
N LEU A 354 2.40 -1.18 -15.05
CA LEU A 354 1.13 -1.88 -15.31
C LEU A 354 0.08 -1.47 -14.26
N HIS A 355 -1.21 -1.60 -14.61
CA HIS A 355 -2.28 -1.37 -13.64
C HIS A 355 -2.41 -2.48 -12.61
N GLN A 356 -2.01 -3.70 -12.98
CA GLN A 356 -2.02 -4.87 -12.13
C GLN A 356 -0.67 -5.58 -12.24
N PHE A 357 -0.09 -5.96 -11.10
CA PHE A 357 1.13 -6.76 -11.06
C PHE A 357 1.25 -7.58 -9.78
N SER A 358 2.08 -8.61 -9.82
CA SER A 358 2.39 -9.48 -8.68
C SER A 358 3.57 -8.94 -7.87
N LYS A 359 3.46 -8.93 -6.54
CA LYS A 359 4.53 -8.52 -5.62
C LYS A 359 4.63 -9.45 -4.41
N VAL A 360 5.86 -9.76 -3.98
CA VAL A 360 6.16 -10.35 -2.67
C VAL A 360 6.66 -9.26 -1.74
N GLU A 361 5.95 -9.06 -0.63
CA GLU A 361 6.22 -8.02 0.36
C GLU A 361 6.75 -8.60 1.66
N MET A 362 7.69 -7.89 2.28
CA MET A 362 8.10 -8.05 3.68
C MET A 362 7.54 -6.91 4.51
N PHE A 363 6.99 -7.23 5.68
CA PHE A 363 6.49 -6.25 6.64
C PHE A 363 6.94 -6.63 8.05
N VAL A 364 7.37 -5.65 8.83
CA VAL A 364 7.88 -5.84 10.18
C VAL A 364 7.19 -4.89 11.15
N VAL A 365 6.77 -5.42 12.29
CA VAL A 365 6.39 -4.63 13.48
C VAL A 365 7.48 -4.84 14.53
N SER A 366 8.05 -3.75 15.06
CA SER A 366 9.21 -3.80 15.96
C SER A 366 9.11 -2.80 17.11
N THR A 367 10.03 -2.89 18.09
CA THR A 367 10.24 -1.79 19.03
C THR A 367 11.04 -0.66 18.36
N PRO A 368 11.00 0.58 18.89
CA PRO A 368 11.81 1.68 18.36
C PRO A 368 13.30 1.37 18.27
N GLU A 369 13.85 0.66 19.25
CA GLU A 369 15.27 0.35 19.36
C GLU A 369 15.75 -0.66 18.31
N GLN A 370 14.83 -1.49 17.79
CA GLN A 370 15.14 -2.50 16.77
C GLN A 370 15.05 -1.94 15.35
N SER A 371 14.41 -0.78 15.17
CA SER A 371 13.92 -0.31 13.88
C SER A 371 15.02 -0.10 12.84
N ASP A 372 16.12 0.56 13.21
CA ASP A 372 17.19 0.88 12.25
C ASP A 372 17.96 -0.37 11.83
N GLU A 373 18.27 -1.28 12.78
CA GLU A 373 18.91 -2.56 12.48
C GLU A 373 18.05 -3.44 11.57
N LEU A 374 16.72 -3.43 11.76
CA LEU A 374 15.78 -4.15 10.90
C LEU A 374 15.68 -3.53 9.51
N HIS A 375 15.83 -2.22 9.37
CA HIS A 375 15.86 -1.57 8.05
C HIS A 375 17.09 -2.02 7.25
N ASP A 376 18.26 -2.08 7.90
CA ASP A 376 19.48 -2.62 7.31
C ASP A 376 19.37 -4.13 7.02
N GLU A 377 18.66 -4.90 7.85
CA GLU A 377 18.37 -6.32 7.57
C GLU A 377 17.51 -6.48 6.32
N LEU A 378 16.44 -5.69 6.18
CA LEU A 378 15.52 -5.76 5.04
C LEU A 378 16.22 -5.46 3.72
N ILE A 379 17.00 -4.37 3.64
CA ILE A 379 17.76 -4.04 2.42
C ILE A 379 18.83 -5.12 2.15
N GLY A 380 19.43 -5.69 3.20
CA GLY A 380 20.37 -6.81 3.06
C GLY A 380 19.75 -8.06 2.42
N ILE A 381 18.49 -8.37 2.75
CA ILE A 381 17.74 -9.49 2.14
C ILE A 381 17.49 -9.22 0.65
N GLU A 382 17.03 -8.02 0.29
CA GLU A 382 16.79 -7.64 -1.11
C GLU A 382 18.07 -7.77 -1.94
N GLU A 383 19.19 -7.27 -1.42
CA GLU A 383 20.47 -7.35 -2.11
C GLU A 383 21.03 -8.77 -2.25
N GLU A 384 20.86 -9.61 -1.24
CA GLU A 384 21.21 -11.03 -1.32
C GLU A 384 20.41 -11.71 -2.45
N MET A 385 19.09 -11.47 -2.48
CA MET A 385 18.19 -11.98 -3.51
C MET A 385 18.62 -11.57 -4.91
N TYR A 386 18.86 -10.27 -5.14
CA TYR A 386 19.19 -9.77 -6.47
C TYR A 386 20.60 -10.17 -6.92
N ARG A 387 21.53 -10.33 -5.97
CA ARG A 387 22.85 -10.90 -6.26
C ARG A 387 22.77 -12.36 -6.67
N GLU A 388 21.93 -13.17 -6.00
CA GLU A 388 21.73 -14.59 -6.35
C GLU A 388 21.13 -14.76 -7.75
N LEU A 389 20.24 -13.85 -8.16
CA LEU A 389 19.74 -13.82 -9.53
C LEU A 389 20.76 -13.33 -10.56
N GLY A 390 21.93 -12.85 -10.13
CA GLY A 390 22.98 -12.35 -11.00
C GLY A 390 22.73 -10.95 -11.55
N PHE A 391 21.92 -10.13 -10.88
CA PHE A 391 21.62 -8.78 -11.32
C PHE A 391 22.77 -7.82 -11.07
N HIS A 392 22.89 -6.84 -11.97
CA HIS A 392 23.67 -5.63 -11.73
C HIS A 392 22.75 -4.50 -11.28
N PHE A 393 22.99 -3.96 -10.09
CA PHE A 393 22.07 -3.00 -9.47
C PHE A 393 22.79 -1.98 -8.59
N LYS A 394 22.06 -0.93 -8.23
CA LYS A 394 22.45 0.14 -7.32
C LYS A 394 21.49 0.20 -6.15
N VAL A 395 22.03 0.47 -4.96
CA VAL A 395 21.25 0.80 -3.76
C VAL A 395 21.34 2.31 -3.55
N LEU A 396 20.20 2.98 -3.47
CA LEU A 396 20.09 4.42 -3.32
C LEU A 396 19.53 4.78 -1.94
N ASP A 397 20.07 5.84 -1.32
CA ASP A 397 19.45 6.54 -0.21
C ASP A 397 18.54 7.63 -0.76
N MET A 398 17.23 7.47 -0.60
CA MET A 398 16.25 8.32 -1.28
C MET A 398 16.16 9.68 -0.59
N SER A 399 15.96 10.72 -1.40
CA SER A 399 15.93 12.09 -0.94
C SER A 399 14.61 12.45 -0.23
N SER A 400 14.61 13.59 0.47
CA SER A 400 13.51 14.02 1.33
C SER A 400 12.16 14.18 0.63
N GLU A 401 12.13 14.63 -0.63
CA GLU A 401 10.89 14.78 -1.39
C GLU A 401 10.32 13.44 -1.89
N ASP A 402 11.15 12.38 -1.97
CA ASP A 402 10.75 11.04 -2.43
C ASP A 402 10.41 10.06 -1.27
N LEU A 403 10.50 10.49 -0.01
CA LEU A 403 10.15 9.65 1.15
C LEU A 403 8.64 9.32 1.26
N GLY A 404 7.78 9.92 0.43
CA GLY A 404 6.34 9.84 0.63
C GLY A 404 5.90 10.56 1.90
N ALA A 405 4.79 10.16 2.52
CA ALA A 405 4.38 10.64 3.85
C ALA A 405 4.86 9.75 5.02
N PRO A 406 4.84 8.39 4.92
CA PRO A 406 5.12 7.55 6.08
C PRO A 406 6.61 7.29 6.34
N ALA A 407 7.47 7.27 5.32
CA ALA A 407 8.87 6.88 5.53
C ALA A 407 9.64 7.95 6.31
N TYR A 408 10.41 7.49 7.30
CA TYR A 408 11.45 8.22 8.01
C TYR A 408 12.79 8.14 7.27
N ARG A 409 13.08 6.96 6.70
CA ARG A 409 14.18 6.69 5.78
C ARG A 409 13.75 5.64 4.75
N LYS A 410 14.21 5.77 3.50
CA LYS A 410 13.85 4.90 2.39
C LYS A 410 15.09 4.55 1.57
N PHE A 411 15.26 3.28 1.26
CA PHE A 411 16.28 2.79 0.33
C PHE A 411 15.60 2.14 -0.85
N ASP A 412 16.01 2.49 -2.06
CA ASP A 412 15.54 1.84 -3.28
C ASP A 412 16.68 1.03 -3.90
N ILE A 413 16.33 -0.08 -4.56
CA ILE A 413 17.26 -0.79 -5.43
C ILE A 413 16.82 -0.63 -6.87
N GLU A 414 17.73 -0.17 -7.71
CA GLU A 414 17.53 -0.08 -9.14
C GLU A 414 18.41 -1.08 -9.89
N ALA A 415 17.83 -1.89 -10.77
CA ALA A 415 18.57 -2.82 -11.61
C ALA A 415 18.84 -2.24 -13.00
N TRP A 416 19.99 -2.59 -13.58
CA TRP A 416 20.35 -2.21 -14.93
C TRP A 416 19.42 -2.88 -15.95
N MET A 417 18.81 -2.07 -16.83
CA MET A 417 17.95 -2.53 -17.92
C MET A 417 18.59 -2.14 -19.25
N PRO A 418 19.37 -3.06 -19.88
CA PRO A 418 20.17 -2.78 -21.06
C PRO A 418 19.43 -2.07 -22.18
N ALA A 419 18.19 -2.44 -22.50
CA ALA A 419 17.46 -1.85 -23.62
C ALA A 419 16.88 -0.47 -23.31
N LEU A 420 16.71 -0.13 -22.02
CA LEU A 420 16.36 1.21 -21.57
C LEU A 420 17.59 2.10 -21.33
N GLU A 421 18.80 1.53 -21.39
CA GLU A 421 20.08 2.18 -21.15
C GLU A 421 20.14 2.94 -19.80
N ARG A 422 19.38 2.46 -18.81
CA ARG A 422 19.30 3.08 -17.48
C ARG A 422 19.06 2.03 -16.41
N TYR A 423 19.23 2.45 -15.16
CA TYR A 423 18.72 1.70 -14.03
C TYR A 423 17.22 1.97 -13.87
N GLY A 424 16.50 0.95 -13.39
CA GLY A 424 15.10 1.09 -13.01
C GLY A 424 14.85 0.42 -11.67
N GLU A 425 14.18 1.14 -10.78
CA GLU A 425 13.71 0.66 -9.47
C GLU A 425 13.05 -0.72 -9.57
N ILE A 426 13.51 -1.69 -8.79
CA ILE A 426 12.93 -3.03 -8.63
C ILE A 426 12.46 -3.32 -7.21
N SER A 427 12.94 -2.55 -6.23
CA SER A 427 12.50 -2.62 -4.83
C SER A 427 12.61 -1.28 -4.13
N SER A 428 11.88 -1.18 -3.01
CA SER A 428 11.99 -0.13 -2.02
C SER A 428 11.84 -0.75 -0.62
N ALA A 429 12.60 -0.22 0.34
CA ALA A 429 12.57 -0.60 1.74
C ALA A 429 12.49 0.66 2.61
N SER A 430 11.45 0.74 3.46
CA SER A 430 11.17 1.93 4.27
C SER A 430 11.10 1.59 5.77
N ASN A 431 11.74 2.42 6.58
CA ASN A 431 11.47 2.53 8.00
C ASN A 431 10.41 3.63 8.20
N CYS A 432 9.23 3.28 8.69
CA CYS A 432 8.12 4.21 8.90
C CYS A 432 7.99 4.70 10.35
N THR A 433 8.94 4.32 11.22
CA THR A 433 8.89 4.54 12.67
C THR A 433 7.48 4.31 13.21
N ASP A 434 6.95 5.19 14.06
CA ASP A 434 5.61 5.05 14.63
C ASP A 434 4.50 5.70 13.78
N TYR A 435 4.79 6.19 12.56
CA TYR A 435 3.82 6.93 11.74
C TYR A 435 2.57 6.10 11.42
N GLN A 436 2.77 4.87 10.93
CA GLN A 436 1.67 3.96 10.61
C GLN A 436 1.09 3.37 11.90
N ALA A 437 1.93 3.02 12.88
CA ALA A 437 1.50 2.47 14.16
C ALA A 437 0.57 3.41 14.94
N ARG A 438 0.80 4.74 14.91
CA ARG A 438 -0.09 5.75 15.50
C ARG A 438 -1.45 5.86 14.81
N ARG A 439 -1.50 5.57 13.51
CA ARG A 439 -2.73 5.61 12.69
C ARG A 439 -3.53 4.32 12.77
N LEU A 440 -2.82 3.20 12.83
CA LEU A 440 -3.35 1.84 13.00
C LEU A 440 -3.54 1.47 14.49
N ASN A 441 -3.11 2.33 15.42
CA ASN A 441 -3.15 2.13 16.86
C ASN A 441 -2.47 0.81 17.31
N ILE A 442 -1.31 0.51 16.71
CA ILE A 442 -0.48 -0.65 17.06
C ILE A 442 0.45 -0.26 18.20
N LYS A 443 0.30 -0.91 19.34
CA LYS A 443 1.08 -0.61 20.55
C LYS A 443 1.73 -1.87 21.08
N TYR A 444 2.74 -1.69 21.92
CA TYR A 444 3.28 -2.74 22.77
C TYR A 444 3.39 -2.25 24.20
N ARG A 445 3.50 -3.20 25.13
CA ARG A 445 3.83 -2.89 26.52
C ARG A 445 5.31 -3.19 26.75
N PRO A 446 6.16 -2.18 26.97
CA PRO A 446 7.54 -2.40 27.35
C PRO A 446 7.65 -3.21 28.65
N ASN A 447 8.73 -3.97 28.75
CA ASN A 447 9.09 -4.81 29.88
C ASN A 447 9.19 -3.95 31.14
N ALA A 448 8.87 -4.55 32.28
CA ALA A 448 8.91 -3.83 33.54
C ALA A 448 10.35 -3.43 33.88
N VAL A 449 10.54 -2.17 34.28
CA VAL A 449 11.78 -1.66 34.87
C VAL A 449 11.58 -1.62 36.37
N ASP A 450 12.46 -2.26 37.14
CA ASP A 450 12.37 -2.39 38.61
C ASP A 450 11.00 -2.90 39.11
N GLY A 451 10.41 -3.85 38.38
CA GLY A 451 9.10 -4.43 38.70
C GLY A 451 7.90 -3.50 38.42
N LYS A 452 8.12 -2.30 37.87
CA LYS A 452 7.07 -1.34 37.53
C LYS A 452 6.66 -1.46 36.06
N LYS A 453 5.35 -1.58 35.82
CA LYS A 453 4.76 -1.55 34.48
C LYS A 453 5.07 -0.22 33.80
N GLN A 454 5.54 -0.28 32.56
CA GLN A 454 5.76 0.88 31.72
C GLN A 454 4.47 1.29 30.99
N PRO A 455 4.32 2.58 30.61
CA PRO A 455 3.22 3.01 29.75
C PRO A 455 3.27 2.28 28.40
N LEU A 456 2.13 2.17 27.74
CA LEU A 456 2.09 1.63 26.37
C LEU A 456 2.87 2.56 25.43
N ALA A 457 3.66 1.96 24.56
CA ALA A 457 4.37 2.65 23.48
C ALA A 457 3.80 2.20 22.14
N HIS A 458 3.88 3.06 21.12
CA HIS A 458 3.57 2.65 19.75
C HIS A 458 4.74 1.83 19.21
N CYS A 459 4.43 0.79 18.44
CA CYS A 459 5.45 0.04 17.71
C CYS A 459 6.06 0.90 16.59
N HIS A 460 7.19 0.45 16.05
CA HIS A 460 7.65 0.88 14.74
C HIS A 460 7.19 -0.10 13.65
N THR A 461 6.98 0.40 12.43
CA THR A 461 6.67 -0.43 11.26
C THR A 461 7.70 -0.23 10.16
N LEU A 462 8.01 -1.32 9.46
CA LEU A 462 8.91 -1.33 8.31
C LEU A 462 8.32 -2.18 7.19
N ASN A 463 8.63 -1.82 5.96
CA ASN A 463 8.24 -2.56 4.76
C ASN A 463 9.43 -2.68 3.81
N ALA A 464 9.43 -3.72 2.98
CA ALA A 464 10.41 -3.92 1.93
C ALA A 464 9.87 -4.83 0.82
N THR A 465 10.28 -4.56 -0.42
CA THR A 465 9.84 -5.30 -1.60
C THR A 465 10.82 -6.42 -1.91
N ALA A 466 10.46 -7.66 -1.58
CA ALA A 466 11.31 -8.80 -1.92
C ALA A 466 11.34 -9.05 -3.45
N CYS A 467 10.18 -8.94 -4.12
CA CYS A 467 10.09 -9.22 -5.56
C CYS A 467 8.89 -8.49 -6.20
N ALA A 468 9.14 -7.44 -6.99
CA ALA A 468 8.15 -6.85 -7.88
C ALA A 468 8.23 -7.49 -9.28
N VAL A 469 7.42 -8.52 -9.51
CA VAL A 469 7.57 -9.48 -10.62
C VAL A 469 7.79 -8.84 -12.00
N PRO A 470 7.03 -7.82 -12.45
CA PRO A 470 7.19 -7.31 -13.81
C PRO A 470 8.59 -6.80 -14.10
N ARG A 471 9.17 -6.00 -13.19
CA ARG A 471 10.49 -5.40 -13.39
C ARG A 471 11.61 -6.43 -13.20
N MET A 472 11.36 -7.48 -12.41
CA MET A 472 12.24 -8.64 -12.33
C MET A 472 12.27 -9.41 -13.66
N ILE A 473 11.11 -9.64 -14.29
CA ILE A 473 11.04 -10.27 -15.62
C ILE A 473 11.77 -9.42 -16.66
N ILE A 474 11.56 -8.09 -16.67
CA ILE A 474 12.30 -7.19 -17.57
C ILE A 474 13.81 -7.37 -17.39
N THR A 475 14.29 -7.31 -16.15
CA THR A 475 15.71 -7.43 -15.82
C THR A 475 16.28 -8.77 -16.28
N ILE A 476 15.54 -9.87 -16.10
CA ILE A 476 15.93 -11.21 -16.57
C ILE A 476 16.00 -11.26 -18.09
N LEU A 477 14.93 -10.87 -18.78
CA LEU A 477 14.87 -10.96 -20.24
C LEU A 477 15.99 -10.14 -20.90
N GLU A 478 16.21 -8.90 -20.44
CA GLU A 478 17.19 -8.02 -21.07
C GLU A 478 18.64 -8.37 -20.74
N ASN A 479 18.95 -8.80 -19.51
CA ASN A 479 20.34 -9.10 -19.12
C ASN A 479 20.78 -10.52 -19.50
N PHE A 480 19.85 -11.47 -19.62
CA PHE A 480 20.15 -12.89 -19.84
C PHE A 480 19.85 -13.36 -21.26
N GLN A 481 19.52 -12.45 -22.18
CA GLN A 481 19.36 -12.76 -23.61
C GLN A 481 20.66 -13.22 -24.28
N ASN A 482 20.52 -14.03 -25.31
CA ASN A 482 21.59 -14.52 -26.16
C ASN A 482 21.38 -14.03 -27.61
N GLU A 483 22.44 -14.09 -28.43
CA GLU A 483 22.42 -13.62 -29.83
C GLU A 483 21.39 -14.36 -30.70
N ASP A 484 21.15 -15.64 -30.41
CA ASP A 484 20.14 -16.47 -31.09
C ASP A 484 18.69 -16.15 -30.69
N GLY A 485 18.51 -15.17 -29.79
CA GLY A 485 17.21 -14.74 -29.29
C GLY A 485 16.65 -15.57 -28.13
N SER A 486 17.39 -16.57 -27.65
CA SER A 486 17.07 -17.30 -26.42
C SER A 486 17.41 -16.48 -25.15
N VAL A 487 16.91 -16.90 -23.99
CA VAL A 487 17.21 -16.27 -22.69
C VAL A 487 17.63 -17.32 -21.67
N ASN A 488 18.77 -17.13 -21.01
CA ASN A 488 19.21 -18.01 -19.93
C ASN A 488 18.33 -17.79 -18.68
N VAL A 489 17.88 -18.88 -18.06
CA VAL A 489 17.12 -18.83 -16.80
C VAL A 489 18.14 -18.74 -15.64
N PRO A 490 18.04 -17.71 -14.76
CA PRO A 490 18.90 -17.61 -13.58
C PRO A 490 18.88 -18.91 -12.76
N GLU A 491 20.05 -19.38 -12.32
CA GLU A 491 20.21 -20.67 -11.63
C GLU A 491 19.22 -20.86 -10.47
N PRO A 492 18.97 -19.87 -9.57
CA PRO A 492 18.02 -20.05 -8.48
C PRO A 492 16.57 -20.29 -8.91
N LEU A 493 16.20 -19.90 -10.13
CA LEU A 493 14.84 -20.04 -10.67
C LEU A 493 14.63 -21.37 -11.40
N GLN A 494 15.70 -22.05 -11.84
CA GLN A 494 15.61 -23.28 -12.62
C GLN A 494 14.79 -24.38 -11.91
N PRO A 495 14.90 -24.63 -10.59
CA PRO A 495 14.07 -25.62 -9.90
C PRO A 495 12.57 -25.32 -9.97
N PHE A 496 12.20 -24.04 -10.04
CA PHE A 496 10.81 -23.59 -10.13
C PHE A 496 10.29 -23.51 -11.57
N MET A 497 11.21 -23.49 -12.54
CA MET A 497 10.95 -23.53 -13.97
C MET A 497 10.97 -24.96 -14.54
N GLY A 498 10.76 -25.98 -13.70
CA GLY A 498 10.77 -27.38 -14.14
C GLY A 498 12.15 -27.88 -14.61
N GLY A 499 13.23 -27.23 -14.17
CA GLY A 499 14.60 -27.53 -14.59
C GLY A 499 15.02 -26.86 -15.90
N LEU A 500 14.17 -26.01 -16.49
CA LEU A 500 14.52 -25.26 -17.69
C LEU A 500 15.71 -24.32 -17.41
N LYS A 501 16.74 -24.44 -18.25
CA LYS A 501 17.96 -23.62 -18.17
C LYS A 501 17.97 -22.47 -19.17
N VAL A 502 17.24 -22.61 -20.27
CA VAL A 502 17.17 -21.66 -21.37
C VAL A 502 15.73 -21.60 -21.88
N LEU A 503 15.26 -20.39 -22.20
CA LEU A 503 13.99 -20.13 -22.86
C LEU A 503 14.24 -19.99 -24.37
N THR A 504 13.66 -20.87 -25.18
CA THR A 504 13.71 -20.79 -26.65
C THR A 504 12.29 -20.83 -27.24
N PRO A 505 12.07 -20.34 -28.48
CA PRO A 505 10.76 -20.43 -29.13
C PRO A 505 10.20 -21.86 -29.23
N GLU A 506 11.04 -22.88 -29.48
CA GLU A 506 10.58 -24.27 -29.55
C GLU A 506 10.18 -24.83 -28.18
N VAL A 507 10.95 -24.52 -27.13
CA VAL A 507 10.70 -24.98 -25.76
C VAL A 507 9.42 -24.36 -25.18
N VAL A 508 9.08 -23.13 -25.56
CA VAL A 508 7.80 -22.51 -25.15
C VAL A 508 6.60 -23.11 -25.89
N ALA A 509 6.80 -23.64 -27.10
CA ALA A 509 5.73 -24.30 -27.85
C ALA A 509 5.38 -25.70 -27.31
N GLU A 510 6.35 -26.42 -26.75
CA GLU A 510 6.18 -27.77 -26.17
C GLU A 510 5.61 -27.78 -24.74
N ALA A 511 5.58 -26.64 -24.05
CA ALA A 511 4.96 -26.47 -22.73
C ALA A 511 3.43 -26.26 -22.78
N LYS A 512 2.81 -26.42 -23.97
CA LYS A 512 1.35 -26.48 -24.18
C LYS A 512 0.83 -27.88 -23.94
#